data_AF-A0A848HZP2-F1
#
_entry.id   AF-A0A848HZP2-F1
#
_cell.length_a   1.000
_cell.length_b   1.000
_cell.length_c   1.000
_cell.angle_alpha   90.00
_cell.angle_beta   90.00
_cell.angle_gamma   90.00
#
_symmetry.space_group_name_H-M   'P 1'
#
loop_
_entity.id
_entity.type
_entity.pdbx_description
1 polymer ?
#
loop_
_entity_poly.entity_id
_entity_poly.type
_entity_poly.pdbx_seq_one_letter_code
_entity_poly.pdbx_strand_id
1 'polypeptide(L)'
;MTESIDATARLIPALDDVASDVADATQRTNRTTSVLHQKLDAIARISSIIRAVAGQSKLLALNASIEAARAGNEGRGFGIVAVEMKSLAAQAEQGAAEIDSSLAEAVAAIADNDAAIAALSAAVERGVTLVGKIVESTMTAGTDDQ
;
A
#
# COMPACT_ATOMS: atom_id res chain seq x y z
N MET A 1 -29.72 -41.40 -1.38
CA MET A 1 -30.11 -40.22 -2.18
C MET A 1 -30.60 -39.09 -1.28
N THR A 2 -31.56 -39.33 -0.39
CA THR A 2 -32.05 -38.36 0.63
C THR A 2 -30.94 -37.82 1.55
N GLU A 3 -30.02 -38.68 1.98
CA GLU A 3 -28.86 -38.29 2.82
C GLU A 3 -27.86 -37.39 2.07
N SER A 4 -27.70 -37.59 0.75
CA SER A 4 -26.86 -36.74 -0.10
C SER A 4 -27.50 -35.38 -0.36
N ILE A 5 -28.83 -35.33 -0.52
CA ILE A 5 -29.58 -34.08 -0.67
C ILE A 5 -29.48 -33.25 0.62
N ASP A 6 -29.66 -33.87 1.79
CA ASP A 6 -29.53 -33.19 3.09
C ASP A 6 -28.09 -32.68 3.33
N ALA A 7 -27.08 -33.47 2.97
CA ALA A 7 -25.68 -33.05 3.05
C ALA A 7 -25.40 -31.83 2.15
N THR A 8 -25.91 -31.81 0.92
CA THR A 8 -25.73 -30.66 0.01
C THR A 8 -26.55 -29.43 0.41
N ALA A 9 -27.73 -29.61 1.00
CA ALA A 9 -28.56 -28.52 1.48
C ALA A 9 -27.92 -27.77 2.67
N ARG A 10 -27.15 -28.48 3.51
CA ARG A 10 -26.38 -27.88 4.61
C ARG A 10 -25.15 -27.09 4.14
N LEU A 11 -24.68 -27.29 2.91
CA LEU A 11 -23.52 -26.56 2.37
C LEU A 11 -23.85 -25.11 1.98
N ILE A 12 -25.09 -24.80 1.60
CA ILE A 12 -25.50 -23.44 1.24
C ILE A 12 -25.31 -22.45 2.41
N PRO A 13 -25.92 -22.66 3.60
CA PRO A 13 -25.77 -21.71 4.70
C PRO A 13 -24.32 -21.58 5.17
N ALA A 14 -23.54 -22.67 5.14
CA ALA A 14 -22.11 -22.63 5.48
C ALA A 14 -21.29 -21.79 4.48
N LEU A 15 -21.65 -21.81 3.20
CA LEU A 15 -20.99 -20.99 2.18
C LEU A 15 -21.41 -19.53 2.24
N ASP A 16 -22.67 -19.26 2.57
CA ASP A 16 -23.16 -17.90 2.81
C ASP A 16 -22.43 -17.27 4.02
N ASP A 17 -22.22 -18.04 5.10
CA ASP A 17 -21.42 -17.60 6.25
C ASP A 17 -19.99 -17.26 5.83
N VAL A 18 -19.33 -18.13 5.06
CA VAL A 18 -17.98 -17.87 4.53
C VAL A 18 -17.95 -16.65 3.61
N ALA A 19 -18.97 -16.47 2.76
CA ALA A 19 -19.07 -15.31 1.89
C ALA A 19 -19.23 -14.00 2.68
N SER A 20 -20.05 -14.03 3.74
CA SER A 20 -20.20 -12.91 4.67
C SER A 20 -18.88 -12.58 5.38
N ASP A 21 -18.18 -13.59 5.90
CA ASP A 21 -16.89 -13.40 6.58
C ASP A 21 -15.83 -12.79 5.64
N VAL A 22 -15.79 -13.24 4.38
CA VAL A 22 -14.89 -12.70 3.36
C VAL A 22 -15.27 -11.28 2.96
N ALA A 23 -16.56 -10.96 2.86
CA ALA A 23 -17.02 -9.59 2.61
C ALA A 23 -16.61 -8.64 3.74
N ASP A 24 -16.77 -9.06 4.99
CA ASP A 24 -16.36 -8.29 6.18
C ASP A 24 -14.84 -8.13 6.26
N ALA A 25 -14.08 -9.19 5.96
CA ALA A 25 -12.62 -9.12 5.85
C ALA A 25 -12.19 -8.13 4.75
N THR A 26 -12.81 -8.21 3.57
CA THR A 26 -12.56 -7.30 2.43
C THR A 26 -12.82 -5.85 2.82
N GLN A 27 -13.95 -5.58 3.48
CA GLN A 27 -14.30 -4.23 3.91
C GLN A 27 -13.32 -3.68 4.96
N ARG A 28 -12.85 -4.53 5.91
CA ARG A 28 -11.82 -4.15 6.88
C ARG A 28 -10.48 -3.86 6.21
N THR A 29 -10.09 -4.67 5.22
CA THR A 29 -8.85 -4.42 4.49
C THR A 29 -8.93 -3.15 3.67
N ASN A 30 -10.01 -2.89 2.94
CA ASN A 30 -10.21 -1.64 2.19
C ASN A 30 -10.09 -0.39 3.08
N ARG A 31 -10.66 -0.44 4.30
CA ARG A 31 -10.49 0.66 5.27
C ARG A 31 -9.03 0.83 5.69
N THR A 32 -8.33 -0.27 5.95
CA THR A 32 -6.91 -0.26 6.34
C THR A 32 -6.04 0.27 5.21
N THR A 33 -6.26 -0.18 3.97
CA THR A 33 -5.62 0.33 2.76
C THR A 33 -5.84 1.84 2.61
N SER A 34 -7.07 2.33 2.79
CA SER A 34 -7.37 3.77 2.70
C SER A 34 -6.58 4.59 3.74
N VAL A 35 -6.52 4.12 4.99
CA VAL A 35 -5.72 4.76 6.04
C VAL A 35 -4.22 4.73 5.70
N LEU A 36 -3.75 3.63 5.13
CA LEU A 36 -2.35 3.49 4.72
C LEU A 36 -2.00 4.48 3.61
N HIS A 37 -2.84 4.64 2.58
CA HIS A 37 -2.67 5.67 1.56
C HIS A 37 -2.56 7.08 2.16
N GLN A 38 -3.44 7.44 3.10
CA GLN A 38 -3.38 8.76 3.74
C GLN A 38 -2.06 8.98 4.51
N LYS A 39 -1.52 7.93 5.15
CA LYS A 39 -0.23 7.98 5.84
C LYS A 39 0.93 8.10 4.85
N LEU A 40 0.89 7.35 3.76
CA LEU A 40 1.86 7.42 2.67
C LEU A 40 1.89 8.81 2.04
N ASP A 41 0.73 9.44 1.79
CA ASP A 41 0.65 10.82 1.32
C ASP A 41 1.26 11.83 2.31
N ALA A 42 1.07 11.60 3.61
CA ALA A 42 1.68 12.44 4.64
C ALA A 42 3.21 12.31 4.64
N ILE A 43 3.73 11.09 4.48
CA ILE A 43 5.17 10.83 4.34
C ILE A 43 5.71 11.49 3.07
N ALA A 44 4.99 11.41 1.95
CA ALA A 44 5.35 12.08 0.69
C ALA A 44 5.53 13.60 0.89
N ARG A 45 4.58 14.24 1.60
CA ARG A 45 4.68 15.67 1.93
C ARG A 45 5.91 15.99 2.78
N ILE A 46 6.21 15.16 3.78
CA ILE A 46 7.40 15.32 4.63
C ILE A 46 8.67 15.16 3.80
N SER A 47 8.75 14.15 2.94
CA SER A 47 9.87 13.94 2.02
C SER A 47 10.11 15.16 1.13
N SER A 48 9.04 15.74 0.58
CA SER A 48 9.11 16.97 -0.21
C SER A 48 9.65 18.16 0.59
N ILE A 49 9.27 18.30 1.86
CA ILE A 49 9.79 19.35 2.74
C ILE A 49 11.28 19.14 3.00
N ILE A 50 11.70 17.90 3.30
CA ILE A 50 13.12 17.56 3.51
C ILE A 50 13.93 17.92 2.27
N ARG A 51 13.47 17.55 1.08
CA ARG A 51 14.14 17.87 -0.19
C ARG A 51 14.25 19.38 -0.41
N ALA A 52 13.18 20.13 -0.13
CA ALA A 52 13.18 21.58 -0.25
C ALA A 52 14.16 22.25 0.74
N VAL A 53 14.16 21.82 2.00
CA VAL A 53 15.09 22.31 3.03
C VAL A 53 16.53 21.98 2.63
N ALA A 54 16.80 20.75 2.19
CA ALA A 54 18.12 20.33 1.75
C ALA A 54 18.62 21.17 0.57
N GLY A 55 17.78 21.42 -0.44
CA GLY A 55 18.11 22.31 -1.56
C GLY A 55 18.42 23.74 -1.12
N GLN A 56 17.64 24.30 -0.19
CA GLN A 56 17.91 25.62 0.39
C GLN A 56 19.21 25.66 1.19
N SER A 57 19.46 24.64 2.03
CA SER A 57 20.71 24.49 2.78
C SER A 57 21.93 24.39 1.86
N LYS A 58 21.80 23.69 0.73
CA LYS A 58 22.84 23.58 -0.29
C LYS A 58 23.19 24.93 -0.93
N LEU A 59 22.17 25.75 -1.23
CA LEU A 59 22.36 27.11 -1.74
C LEU A 59 22.97 28.04 -0.68
N LEU A 60 22.53 27.93 0.58
CA LEU A 60 23.09 28.70 1.68
C LEU A 60 24.57 28.35 1.91
N ALA A 61 24.90 27.06 1.89
CA ALA A 61 26.27 26.55 1.99
C ALA A 61 27.14 27.02 0.82
N LEU A 62 26.59 27.10 -0.39
CA LEU A 62 27.30 27.67 -1.54
C LEU A 62 27.62 29.15 -1.32
N ASN A 63 26.65 29.96 -0.89
CA ASN A 63 26.87 31.37 -0.61
C ASN A 63 27.92 31.57 0.49
N ALA A 64 27.86 30.77 1.56
CA ALA A 64 28.85 30.79 2.62
C ALA A 64 30.25 30.40 2.12
N SER A 65 30.35 29.41 1.23
CA SER A 65 31.62 29.02 0.61
C SER A 65 32.24 30.16 -0.22
N ILE A 66 31.41 30.89 -0.97
CA ILE A 66 31.84 32.05 -1.77
C ILE A 66 32.35 33.17 -0.87
N GLU A 67 31.62 33.51 0.20
CA GLU A 67 32.01 34.58 1.12
C GLU A 67 33.27 34.20 1.92
N ALA A 68 33.40 32.92 2.31
CA ALA A 68 34.62 32.39 2.92
C ALA A 68 35.85 32.54 2.01
N ALA A 69 35.70 32.24 0.71
CA ALA A 69 36.77 32.44 -0.27
C ALA A 69 37.13 33.93 -0.42
N ARG A 70 36.12 34.81 -0.39
CA ARG A 70 36.30 36.27 -0.49
C ARG A 70 37.03 36.86 0.72
N ALA A 71 36.78 36.34 1.92
CA ALA A 71 37.47 36.73 3.15
C ALA A 71 38.92 36.18 3.25
N GLY A 72 39.35 35.32 2.30
CA GLY A 72 40.71 34.81 2.23
C GLY A 72 41.11 34.00 3.47
N ASN A 73 42.15 34.43 4.17
CA ASN A 73 42.67 33.72 5.34
C ASN A 73 41.69 33.71 6.53
N GLU A 74 40.98 34.82 6.75
CA GLU A 74 39.99 34.98 7.82
C GLU A 74 38.77 34.06 7.60
N GLY A 75 38.46 33.72 6.34
CA GLY A 75 37.31 32.90 5.96
C GLY A 75 37.55 31.39 5.99
N ARG A 76 38.78 30.90 6.22
CA ARG A 76 39.10 29.47 6.08
C ARG A 76 38.25 28.56 6.96
N GLY A 77 38.02 28.95 8.22
CA GLY A 77 37.17 28.17 9.14
C GLY A 77 35.72 28.08 8.66
N PHE A 78 35.16 29.20 8.20
CA PHE A 78 33.82 29.23 7.62
C PHE A 78 33.71 28.41 6.32
N GLY A 79 34.76 28.38 5.51
CA GLY A 79 34.81 27.57 4.30
C GLY A 79 34.68 26.08 4.58
N ILE A 80 35.32 25.58 5.64
CA ILE A 80 35.22 24.17 6.07
C ILE A 80 33.78 23.84 6.48
N VAL A 81 33.16 24.70 7.29
CA VAL A 81 31.76 24.52 7.73
C VAL A 81 30.80 24.55 6.54
N ALA A 82 31.04 25.42 5.56
CA ALA A 82 30.22 25.52 4.37
C ALA A 82 30.30 24.25 3.49
N VAL A 83 31.49 23.66 3.36
CA VAL A 83 31.66 22.37 2.66
C VAL A 83 30.92 21.24 3.38
N GLU A 84 31.02 21.17 4.71
CA GLU A 84 30.32 20.15 5.50
C GLU A 84 28.80 20.30 5.40
N MET A 85 28.29 21.53 5.47
CA MET A 85 26.86 21.81 5.30
C MET A 85 26.36 21.41 3.90
N LYS A 86 27.18 21.62 2.86
CA LYS A 86 26.86 21.17 1.49
C LYS A 86 26.80 19.64 1.40
N SER A 87 27.70 18.94 2.09
CA SER A 87 27.70 17.47 2.17
C SER A 87 26.44 16.95 2.86
N LEU A 88 26.08 17.51 4.02
CA LEU A 88 24.87 17.16 4.75
C LEU A 88 23.59 17.41 3.94
N ALA A 89 23.53 18.54 3.22
CA ALA A 89 22.43 18.85 2.33
C ALA A 89 22.30 17.81 1.19
N ALA A 90 23.42 17.40 0.59
CA ALA A 90 23.41 16.37 -0.45
C ALA A 90 22.95 14.99 0.10
N GLN A 91 23.38 14.63 1.32
CA GLN A 91 22.93 13.42 1.99
C GLN A 91 21.42 13.45 2.29
N ALA A 92 20.89 14.60 2.70
CA ALA A 92 19.46 14.78 2.92
C ALA A 92 18.64 14.69 1.60
N GLU A 93 19.15 15.25 0.49
CA GLU A 93 18.53 15.09 -0.84
C GLU A 93 18.46 13.61 -1.27
N GLN A 94 19.55 12.87 -1.02
CA GLN A 94 19.64 11.43 -1.32
C GLN A 94 18.66 10.63 -0.46
N GLY A 95 18.64 10.85 0.85
CA GLY A 95 17.70 10.18 1.76
C GLY A 95 16.23 10.45 1.39
N ALA A 96 15.91 11.69 1.00
CA ALA A 96 14.58 12.01 0.50
C ALA A 96 14.26 11.25 -0.82
N ALA A 97 15.23 11.04 -1.71
CA ALA A 97 15.01 10.26 -2.93
C ALA A 97 14.73 8.77 -2.63
N GLU A 98 15.42 8.20 -1.65
CA GLU A 98 15.18 6.82 -1.19
C GLU A 98 13.80 6.66 -0.54
N ILE A 99 13.34 7.67 0.23
CA ILE A 99 11.98 7.71 0.77
C ILE A 99 10.95 7.70 -0.37
N ASP A 100 11.15 8.50 -1.42
CA ASP A 100 10.23 8.55 -2.56
C ASP A 100 10.16 7.21 -3.31
N SER A 101 11.30 6.51 -3.47
CA SER A 101 11.32 5.15 -4.05
C SER A 101 10.53 4.16 -3.18
N SER A 102 10.80 4.16 -1.87
CA SER A 102 10.12 3.27 -0.92
C SER A 102 8.61 3.53 -0.86
N LEU A 103 8.21 4.79 -1.00
CA LEU A 103 6.81 5.20 -1.08
C LEU A 103 6.14 4.64 -2.35
N ALA A 104 6.81 4.73 -3.51
CA ALA A 104 6.28 4.18 -4.76
C ALA A 104 6.11 2.66 -4.69
N GLU A 105 7.09 1.95 -4.11
CA GLU A 105 7.00 0.51 -3.87
C GLU A 105 5.85 0.15 -2.94
N ALA A 106 5.66 0.90 -1.84
CA ALA A 106 4.55 0.69 -0.92
C ALA A 106 3.18 0.88 -1.60
N VAL A 107 3.03 1.90 -2.44
CA VAL A 107 1.79 2.13 -3.21
C VAL A 107 1.53 0.99 -4.20
N ALA A 108 2.56 0.50 -4.88
CA ALA A 108 2.44 -0.63 -5.80
C ALA A 108 2.02 -1.92 -5.06
N ALA A 109 2.62 -2.20 -3.90
CA ALA A 109 2.27 -3.36 -3.07
C ALA A 109 0.81 -3.30 -2.57
N ILE A 110 0.32 -2.10 -2.24
CA ILE A 110 -1.08 -1.90 -1.86
C ILE A 110 -2.02 -2.20 -3.04
N ALA A 111 -1.71 -1.71 -4.23
CA ALA A 111 -2.52 -1.96 -5.42
C ALA A 111 -2.58 -3.46 -5.78
N ASP A 112 -1.47 -4.18 -5.63
CA ASP A 112 -1.43 -5.63 -5.82
C ASP A 112 -2.29 -6.37 -4.79
N ASN A 113 -2.22 -5.95 -3.52
CA ASN A 113 -3.04 -6.49 -2.45
C ASN A 113 -4.55 -6.24 -2.70
N ASP A 114 -4.93 -5.05 -3.16
CA ASP A 114 -6.33 -4.74 -3.51
C ASP A 114 -6.83 -5.62 -4.67
N ALA A 115 -5.98 -5.87 -5.68
CA ALA A 115 -6.31 -6.77 -6.78
C ALA A 115 -6.48 -8.23 -6.31
N ALA A 116 -5.60 -8.71 -5.42
CA ALA A 116 -5.70 -10.04 -4.82
C ALA A 116 -6.99 -10.22 -4.01
N ILE A 117 -7.39 -9.19 -3.25
CA ILE A 117 -8.64 -9.21 -2.49
C ILE A 117 -9.85 -9.22 -3.40
N ALA A 118 -9.88 -8.39 -4.45
CA ALA A 118 -10.97 -8.40 -5.43
C ALA A 118 -11.10 -9.77 -6.12
N ALA A 119 -9.98 -10.42 -6.45
CA ALA A 119 -9.97 -11.76 -7.00
C ALA A 119 -10.50 -12.81 -6.01
N LEU A 120 -10.16 -12.69 -4.73
CA LEU A 120 -10.66 -13.55 -3.65
C LEU A 120 -12.18 -13.40 -3.48
N SER A 121 -12.70 -12.18 -3.38
CA SER A 121 -14.14 -11.93 -3.27
C SER A 121 -14.89 -12.55 -4.46
N ALA A 122 -14.40 -12.33 -5.69
CA ALA A 122 -15.00 -12.91 -6.89
C ALA A 122 -14.92 -14.44 -6.92
N ALA A 123 -13.85 -15.05 -6.39
CA ALA A 123 -13.74 -16.51 -6.29
C ALA A 123 -14.78 -17.10 -5.34
N VAL A 124 -15.04 -16.42 -4.21
CA VAL A 124 -16.02 -16.84 -3.21
C VAL A 124 -17.44 -16.72 -3.77
N GLU A 125 -17.80 -15.61 -4.41
CA GLU A 125 -19.10 -15.45 -5.09
C GLU A 125 -19.36 -16.53 -6.15
N ARG A 126 -18.33 -16.86 -6.95
CA ARG A 126 -18.41 -17.96 -7.91
C ARG A 126 -18.63 -19.30 -7.22
N GLY A 127 -17.98 -19.55 -6.08
CA GLY A 127 -18.14 -20.75 -5.27
C GLY A 127 -19.57 -20.92 -4.76
N VAL A 128 -20.14 -19.86 -4.16
CA VAL A 128 -21.54 -19.83 -3.70
C VAL A 128 -22.50 -20.15 -4.84
N THR A 129 -22.33 -19.48 -5.98
CA THR A 129 -23.17 -19.68 -7.18
C THR A 129 -23.10 -21.12 -7.71
N LEU A 130 -21.90 -21.70 -7.74
CA LEU A 130 -21.69 -23.06 -8.23
C LEU A 130 -22.38 -24.08 -7.33
N VAL A 131 -22.26 -23.95 -6.02
CA VAL A 131 -22.91 -24.87 -5.07
C VAL A 131 -24.42 -24.72 -5.10
N GLY A 132 -24.94 -23.50 -5.23
CA GLY A 132 -26.38 -23.28 -5.46
C GLY A 132 -26.91 -24.06 -6.67
N LYS A 133 -26.21 -24.03 -7.80
CA LYS A 133 -26.57 -24.80 -9.01
C LYS A 133 -26.49 -26.32 -8.81
N ILE A 134 -25.50 -26.81 -8.05
CA ILE A 134 -25.35 -28.24 -7.74
C ILE A 134 -26.54 -28.72 -6.90
N VAL A 135 -26.95 -27.95 -5.89
CA VAL A 135 -28.10 -28.30 -5.04
C VAL A 135 -29.38 -28.35 -5.87
N GLU A 136 -29.63 -27.34 -6.71
CA GLU A 136 -30.80 -27.30 -7.60
C GLU A 136 -30.84 -28.50 -8.56
N SER A 137 -29.70 -28.86 -9.15
CA SER A 137 -29.59 -30.03 -10.05
C SER A 137 -29.81 -31.35 -9.30
N THR A 138 -29.36 -31.46 -8.05
CA THR A 138 -29.53 -32.69 -7.24
C THR A 138 -30.97 -32.84 -6.74
N MET A 139 -31.66 -31.74 -6.45
CA MET A 139 -33.08 -31.74 -6.07
C MET A 139 -33.98 -32.14 -7.25
N THR A 140 -33.74 -31.61 -8.44
CA THR A 140 -34.51 -31.92 -9.66
C THR A 140 -34.33 -33.35 -10.13
N ALA A 141 -33.11 -33.89 -10.08
CA ALA A 141 -32.84 -35.30 -10.41
C ALA A 141 -33.50 -36.30 -9.44
N GLY A 142 -33.80 -35.89 -8.20
CA GLY A 142 -34.51 -36.74 -7.23
C GLY A 142 -36.02 -36.73 -7.34
N THR A 143 -36.60 -35.81 -8.11
CA THR A 143 -38.03 -35.75 -8.40
C THR A 143 -38.44 -36.52 -9.66
N ASP A 144 -37.50 -36.86 -10.55
CA ASP A 144 -37.77 -37.61 -11.79
C ASP A 144 -37.74 -39.16 -11.61
N ASP A 145 -37.30 -39.66 -10.45
CA ASP A 145 -37.19 -41.11 -10.14
C ASP A 145 -38.36 -41.65 -9.28
N GLN A 146 -39.48 -40.90 -9.20
CA GLN A 146 -40.77 -41.31 -8.59
C GLN A 146 -41.92 -41.20 -9.60
#